data_AF-A0A7Z1MID5-F1
#
_entry.id   AF-A0A7Z1MID5-F1
#
_cell.length_a   1.000
_cell.length_b   1.000
_cell.length_c   1.000
_cell.angle_alpha   90.00
_cell.angle_beta   90.00
_cell.angle_gamma   90.00
#
_symmetry.space_group_name_H-M   'P 1'
#
loop_
_entity.id
_entity.type
_entity.pdbx_description
1 polymer ?
#
loop_
_entity_poly.entity_id
_entity_poly.type
_entity_poly.pdbx_seq_one_letter_code
_entity_poly.pdbx_strand_id
1 'polypeptide(L)'
;MSLNKHKFNSIAALSTVLMMLVTYPVYAGIDDEQFELGKKKAKVCMTCHGADGISTQDPYPNLRGQKVGYLISSLKDYQTRERTSGLAILMQQQADTLSDQDIRDISYFYSQLGHEAQMDNGFQQSNDSQASQASK
;
A
#
# COMPACT_ATOMS: atom_id res chain seq x y z
N MET A 1 -18.85 29.99 54.70
CA MET A 1 -18.52 29.61 53.31
C MET A 1 -17.16 30.19 52.94
N SER A 2 -16.11 29.35 52.89
CA SER A 2 -14.75 29.76 52.52
C SER A 2 -14.34 28.97 51.27
N LEU A 3 -14.12 29.68 50.17
CA LEU A 3 -13.70 29.10 48.88
C LEU A 3 -12.19 28.81 48.93
N ASN A 4 -11.85 27.54 48.77
CA ASN A 4 -10.49 27.03 48.79
C ASN A 4 -9.78 27.40 47.47
N LYS A 5 -8.69 28.18 47.55
CA LYS A 5 -7.92 28.63 46.39
C LYS A 5 -6.98 27.51 45.94
N HIS A 6 -7.36 26.78 44.89
CA HIS A 6 -6.45 25.85 44.21
C HIS A 6 -5.34 26.63 43.51
N LYS A 7 -4.10 26.47 43.98
CA LYS A 7 -2.91 26.99 43.31
C LYS A 7 -2.64 26.15 42.05
N PHE A 8 -3.03 26.67 40.90
CA PHE A 8 -2.70 26.11 39.59
C PHE A 8 -1.18 26.19 39.39
N ASN A 9 -0.51 25.04 39.38
CA ASN A 9 0.92 24.95 39.12
C ASN A 9 1.16 24.72 37.61
N SER A 10 1.39 25.78 36.86
CA SER A 10 1.47 25.78 35.39
C SER A 10 2.56 24.87 34.80
N ILE A 11 3.55 24.47 35.61
CA ILE A 11 4.68 23.61 35.19
C ILE A 11 4.22 22.16 34.96
N ALA A 12 3.23 21.68 35.73
CA ALA A 12 2.69 20.33 35.56
C ALA A 12 1.82 20.17 34.30
N ALA A 13 1.27 21.27 33.78
CA ALA A 13 0.42 21.28 32.58
C ALA A 13 1.23 21.26 31.27
N LEU A 14 2.48 21.73 31.27
CA LEU A 14 3.33 21.71 30.06
C LEU A 14 3.91 20.31 29.76
N SER A 15 4.17 19.51 30.80
CA SER A 15 4.80 18.18 30.64
C SER A 15 3.86 17.14 30.04
N THR A 16 2.54 17.28 30.22
CA THR A 16 1.55 16.34 29.67
C THR A 16 1.22 16.60 28.20
N VAL A 17 1.39 17.84 27.72
CA VAL A 17 1.16 18.21 26.31
C VAL A 17 2.27 17.69 25.40
N LEU A 18 3.53 17.67 25.86
CA LEU A 18 4.67 17.18 25.07
C LEU A 18 4.60 15.66 24.80
N MET A 19 3.96 14.89 25.68
CA MET A 19 3.85 13.43 25.56
C MET A 19 2.70 12.98 24.63
N MET A 20 1.77 13.86 24.26
CA MET A 20 0.68 13.55 23.31
C MET A 20 1.06 13.75 21.83
N LEU A 21 2.15 14.46 21.53
CA LEU A 21 2.59 14.67 20.13
C LEU A 21 3.29 13.46 19.52
N VAL A 22 3.79 12.52 20.34
CA VAL A 22 4.53 11.32 19.87
C VAL A 22 3.62 10.15 19.48
N THR A 23 2.32 10.25 19.79
CA THR A 23 1.32 9.18 19.55
C THR A 23 0.49 9.35 18.28
N TYR A 24 0.75 10.38 17.47
CA TYR A 24 0.04 10.50 16.19
C TYR A 24 0.60 9.50 15.16
N PRO A 25 -0.26 8.65 14.57
CA PRO A 25 0.19 7.61 13.66
C PRO A 25 0.63 8.20 12.32
N VAL A 26 1.90 7.99 11.96
CA VAL A 26 2.43 8.21 10.60
C VAL A 26 1.95 7.08 9.70
N TYR A 27 0.63 6.97 9.46
CA TYR A 27 0.07 5.81 8.73
C TYR A 27 -0.13 6.09 7.24
N ALA A 28 -0.38 7.34 6.86
CA ALA A 28 -0.64 7.73 5.46
C ALA A 28 0.62 7.83 4.58
N GLY A 29 1.82 7.56 5.11
CA GLY A 29 3.07 7.56 4.32
C GLY A 29 3.60 6.17 4.01
N ILE A 30 3.09 5.14 4.71
CA ILE A 30 3.64 3.78 4.63
C ILE A 30 3.15 3.07 3.37
N ASP A 31 1.90 3.31 2.97
CA ASP A 31 1.32 2.80 1.73
C ASP A 31 1.95 3.43 0.48
N ASP A 32 2.12 4.75 0.47
CA ASP A 32 2.80 5.47 -0.61
C ASP A 32 4.26 5.03 -0.75
N GLU A 33 4.98 4.89 0.36
CA GLU A 33 6.36 4.38 0.35
C GLU A 33 6.44 2.95 -0.18
N GLN A 34 5.56 2.06 0.28
CA GLN A 34 5.53 0.68 -0.19
C GLN A 34 5.23 0.58 -1.68
N PHE A 35 4.31 1.40 -2.19
CA PHE A 35 3.98 1.46 -3.61
C PHE A 35 5.21 1.85 -4.45
N GLU A 36 5.92 2.93 -4.07
CA GLU A 36 7.09 3.41 -4.81
C GLU A 36 8.29 2.45 -4.72
N LEU A 37 8.50 1.81 -3.57
CA LEU A 37 9.50 0.74 -3.42
C LEU A 37 9.15 -0.45 -4.31
N GLY A 38 7.90 -0.89 -4.30
CA GLY A 38 7.39 -1.97 -5.14
C GLY A 38 7.57 -1.68 -6.63
N LYS A 39 7.20 -0.48 -7.07
CA LYS A 39 7.41 0.01 -8.44
C LYS A 39 8.88 -0.01 -8.85
N LYS A 40 9.78 0.45 -7.97
CA LYS A 40 11.22 0.45 -8.22
C LYS A 40 11.77 -0.97 -8.40
N LYS A 41 11.30 -1.91 -7.58
CA LYS A 41 11.71 -3.32 -7.62
C LYS A 41 11.11 -4.07 -8.82
N ALA A 42 9.89 -3.72 -9.22
CA ALA A 42 9.18 -4.32 -10.34
C ALA A 42 9.71 -3.95 -11.72
N LYS A 43 10.73 -3.08 -11.85
CA LYS A 43 11.26 -2.62 -13.15
C LYS A 43 11.58 -3.75 -14.13
N VAL A 44 12.17 -4.85 -13.66
CA VAL A 44 12.48 -6.01 -14.51
C VAL A 44 11.21 -6.76 -14.92
N CYS A 45 10.22 -6.85 -14.03
CA CYS A 45 8.94 -7.51 -14.24
C CYS A 45 8.14 -6.86 -15.37
N MET A 46 8.24 -5.53 -15.51
CA MET A 46 7.56 -4.74 -16.54
C MET A 46 7.92 -5.14 -17.97
N THR A 47 9.11 -5.73 -18.18
CA THR A 47 9.55 -6.22 -19.49
C THR A 47 8.61 -7.30 -20.05
N CYS A 48 8.08 -8.15 -19.17
CA CYS A 48 7.21 -9.27 -19.55
C CYS A 48 5.74 -9.01 -19.20
N HIS A 49 5.47 -8.32 -18.09
CA HIS A 49 4.11 -8.11 -17.56
C HIS A 49 3.53 -6.72 -17.86
N GLY A 50 4.27 -5.88 -18.60
CA GLY A 50 3.88 -4.51 -18.89
C GLY A 50 4.18 -3.52 -17.77
N ALA A 51 4.41 -2.26 -18.14
CA ALA A 51 4.66 -1.17 -17.20
C ALA A 51 3.45 -0.88 -16.30
N ASP A 52 2.25 -1.12 -16.82
CA ASP A 52 0.97 -0.90 -16.18
C ASP A 52 0.30 -2.21 -15.72
N GLY A 53 1.07 -3.31 -15.74
CA GLY A 53 0.59 -4.66 -15.40
C GLY A 53 -0.26 -5.31 -16.49
N ILE A 54 -0.28 -4.77 -17.72
CA ILE A 54 -0.91 -5.39 -18.89
C ILE A 54 0.18 -5.83 -19.86
N SER A 55 0.31 -7.13 -20.05
CA SER A 55 1.28 -7.72 -20.98
C SER A 55 0.89 -7.42 -22.44
N THR A 56 1.90 -7.17 -23.27
CA THR A 56 1.76 -7.08 -24.74
C THR A 56 2.06 -8.41 -25.45
N GLN A 57 2.36 -9.47 -24.69
CA GLN A 57 2.74 -10.79 -25.21
C GLN A 57 1.82 -11.85 -24.59
N ASP A 58 1.15 -12.64 -25.43
CA ASP A 58 0.15 -13.65 -25.04
C ASP A 58 0.59 -14.66 -23.96
N PRO A 59 1.84 -15.16 -23.89
CA PRO A 59 2.20 -16.14 -22.87
C PRO A 59 2.33 -15.54 -21.46
N TYR A 60 2.43 -14.21 -21.32
CA TYR A 60 2.66 -13.57 -20.04
C TYR A 60 1.37 -13.00 -19.46
N PRO A 61 1.02 -13.35 -18.22
CA PRO A 61 -0.25 -12.94 -17.62
C PRO A 61 -0.23 -11.45 -17.24
N ASN A 62 -1.42 -10.84 -17.27
CA ASN A 62 -1.67 -9.52 -16.71
C ASN A 62 -1.64 -9.58 -15.17
N LEU A 63 -1.02 -8.57 -14.55
CA LEU A 63 -0.89 -8.43 -13.10
C LEU A 63 -1.69 -7.25 -12.53
N ARG A 64 -2.15 -6.32 -13.40
CA ARG A 64 -2.89 -5.11 -13.02
C ARG A 64 -4.10 -5.45 -12.13
N GLY A 65 -4.16 -4.85 -10.94
CA GLY A 65 -5.31 -4.97 -10.04
C GLY A 65 -5.50 -6.37 -9.45
N GLN A 66 -4.52 -7.26 -9.58
CA GLN A 66 -4.61 -8.61 -9.02
C GLN A 66 -4.54 -8.55 -7.49
N LYS A 67 -5.23 -9.46 -6.81
CA LYS A 67 -5.25 -9.52 -5.35
C LYS A 67 -3.83 -9.69 -4.80
N VAL A 68 -3.43 -8.79 -3.90
CA VAL A 68 -2.08 -8.79 -3.29
C VAL A 68 -1.71 -10.16 -2.71
N GLY A 69 -2.63 -10.83 -2.01
CA GLY A 69 -2.37 -12.16 -1.43
C GLY A 69 -2.11 -13.24 -2.48
N TYR A 70 -2.78 -13.17 -3.63
CA TYR A 70 -2.54 -14.09 -4.74
C TYR A 70 -1.19 -13.84 -5.41
N LEU A 71 -0.77 -12.58 -5.56
CA LEU A 71 0.54 -12.24 -6.09
C LEU A 71 1.67 -12.73 -5.17
N ILE A 72 1.50 -12.52 -3.86
CA ILE A 72 2.44 -13.00 -2.84
C ILE A 72 2.55 -14.52 -2.89
N SER A 73 1.42 -15.24 -2.85
CA SER A 73 1.45 -16.71 -2.88
C SER A 73 2.05 -17.21 -4.18
N SER A 74 1.67 -16.64 -5.33
CA SER A 74 2.20 -17.05 -6.63
C SER A 74 3.73 -16.89 -6.72
N LEU A 75 4.28 -15.76 -6.26
CA LEU A 75 5.73 -15.56 -6.23
C LEU A 75 6.43 -16.55 -5.32
N LYS A 76 5.83 -16.88 -4.16
CA LYS A 76 6.34 -17.91 -3.25
C LYS A 76 6.29 -19.29 -3.88
N ASP A 77 5.19 -19.67 -4.53
CA ASP A 77 5.06 -20.96 -5.22
C ASP A 77 6.14 -21.13 -6.31
N TYR A 78 6.52 -20.04 -7.00
CA TYR A 78 7.63 -20.08 -7.95
C TYR A 78 8.98 -20.22 -7.23
N GLN A 79 9.20 -19.50 -6.14
CA GLN A 79 10.45 -19.58 -5.35
C GLN A 79 10.65 -20.98 -4.74
N THR A 80 9.59 -21.62 -4.26
CA THR A 80 9.62 -22.96 -3.63
C THR A 80 9.43 -24.12 -4.61
N ARG A 81 9.28 -23.82 -5.90
CA ARG A 81 9.06 -24.82 -6.98
C ARG A 81 7.77 -25.63 -6.82
N GLU A 82 6.74 -25.05 -6.23
CA GLU A 82 5.38 -25.62 -6.24
C GLU A 82 4.69 -25.41 -7.60
N ARG A 83 5.01 -24.31 -8.30
CA ARG A 83 4.61 -24.11 -9.71
C ARG A 83 5.74 -24.47 -10.65
N THR A 84 5.56 -25.51 -11.46
CA THR A 84 6.62 -26.08 -12.31
C THR A 84 6.23 -26.28 -13.78
N SER A 85 4.97 -26.10 -14.15
CA SER A 85 4.48 -26.39 -15.49
C SER A 85 4.81 -25.29 -16.52
N GLY A 86 5.02 -25.71 -17.77
CA GLY A 86 5.16 -24.80 -18.91
C GLY A 86 6.28 -23.77 -18.74
N LEU A 87 5.92 -22.49 -18.80
CA LEU A 87 6.85 -21.36 -18.70
C LEU A 87 7.19 -20.97 -17.25
N ALA A 88 6.80 -21.76 -16.26
CA ALA A 88 7.07 -21.47 -14.85
C ALA A 88 8.56 -21.21 -14.58
N ILE A 89 9.48 -21.91 -15.27
CA ILE A 89 10.93 -21.74 -15.11
C ILE A 89 11.39 -20.28 -15.27
N LEU A 90 10.75 -19.51 -16.16
CA LEU A 90 11.08 -18.10 -16.37
C LEU A 90 10.79 -17.26 -15.11
N MET A 91 9.63 -17.50 -14.49
CA MET A 91 9.26 -16.80 -13.25
C MET A 91 9.99 -17.32 -12.03
N GLN A 92 10.34 -18.60 -11.98
CA GLN A 92 11.15 -19.14 -10.89
C GLN A 92 12.52 -18.46 -10.82
N GLN A 93 13.19 -18.26 -11.95
CA GLN A 93 14.47 -17.53 -12.01
C GLN A 93 14.36 -16.09 -11.50
N GLN A 94 13.25 -15.40 -11.76
CA GLN A 94 13.01 -14.07 -11.22
C GLN A 94 12.76 -14.14 -9.71
N ALA A 95 11.89 -15.05 -9.27
CA ALA A 95 11.48 -15.21 -7.88
C ALA A 95 12.63 -15.60 -6.93
N ASP A 96 13.63 -16.36 -7.42
CA ASP A 96 14.81 -16.75 -6.64
C ASP A 96 15.60 -15.56 -6.09
N THR A 97 15.54 -14.41 -6.77
CA THR A 97 16.30 -13.21 -6.39
C THR A 97 15.57 -12.31 -5.41
N LEU A 98 14.30 -12.61 -5.11
CA LEU A 98 13.44 -11.74 -4.31
C LEU A 98 13.50 -12.11 -2.84
N SER A 99 13.65 -11.11 -1.98
CA SER A 99 13.37 -11.27 -0.55
C SER A 99 11.86 -11.31 -0.29
N ASP A 100 11.47 -11.78 0.90
CA ASP A 100 10.09 -11.73 1.36
C ASP A 100 9.50 -10.31 1.34
N GLN A 101 10.32 -9.28 1.59
CA GLN A 101 9.90 -7.88 1.52
C GLN A 101 9.70 -7.43 0.07
N ASP A 102 10.63 -7.79 -0.84
CA ASP A 102 10.46 -7.49 -2.27
C ASP A 102 9.18 -8.11 -2.82
N ILE A 103 8.86 -9.35 -2.44
CA ILE A 103 7.61 -10.02 -2.83
C ILE A 103 6.39 -9.22 -2.37
N ARG A 104 6.38 -8.73 -1.11
CA ARG A 104 5.28 -7.90 -0.59
C ARG A 104 5.15 -6.59 -1.36
N ASP A 105 6.25 -5.88 -1.57
CA ASP A 105 6.26 -4.55 -2.18
C ASP A 105 5.85 -4.61 -3.66
N ILE A 106 6.41 -5.56 -4.42
CA ILE A 106 6.04 -5.79 -5.83
C ILE A 106 4.57 -6.19 -5.95
N SER A 107 4.10 -7.09 -5.08
CA SER A 107 2.71 -7.53 -5.07
C SER A 107 1.76 -6.39 -4.74
N TYR A 108 2.13 -5.54 -3.77
CA TYR A 108 1.36 -4.36 -3.42
C TYR A 108 1.27 -3.39 -4.60
N PHE A 109 2.40 -3.05 -5.23
CA PHE A 109 2.45 -2.19 -6.41
C PHE A 109 1.48 -2.67 -7.51
N TYR A 110 1.59 -3.92 -7.98
CA TYR A 110 0.73 -4.44 -9.04
C TYR A 110 -0.75 -4.53 -8.64
N SER A 111 -1.03 -4.79 -7.36
CA SER A 111 -2.40 -4.81 -6.84
C SER A 111 -3.07 -3.45 -6.87
N GLN A 112 -2.29 -2.36 -6.73
CA GLN A 112 -2.83 -0.99 -6.74
C GLN A 112 -3.01 -0.41 -8.15
N LEU A 113 -2.42 -1.01 -9.17
CA LEU A 113 -2.62 -0.57 -10.54
C LEU A 113 -4.09 -0.72 -10.95
N GLY A 114 -4.70 0.36 -11.46
CA GLY A 114 -6.11 0.39 -11.83
C GLY A 114 -7.07 0.80 -10.72
N HIS A 115 -6.62 0.93 -9.46
CA HIS A 115 -7.40 1.54 -8.38
C HIS A 115 -7.35 3.08 -8.38
N GLU A 116 -6.58 3.67 -9.29
CA GLU A 116 -6.49 5.13 -9.54
C GLU A 116 -7.88 5.76 -9.76
N ALA A 117 -8.78 5.06 -10.47
CA ALA A 117 -10.15 5.51 -10.71
C ALA A 117 -11.05 5.50 -9.44
N GLN A 118 -10.65 4.80 -8.38
CA GLN A 118 -11.42 4.69 -7.14
C GLN A 118 -10.93 5.68 -6.07
N MET A 119 -9.67 6.12 -6.13
CA MET A 119 -9.13 7.15 -5.26
C MET A 119 -9.64 8.56 -5.60
N ASP A 120 -9.94 8.84 -6.88
CA ASP A 120 -10.56 10.10 -7.33
C ASP A 120 -12.03 10.22 -6.87
N ASN A 121 -12.79 9.11 -6.94
CA ASN A 121 -14.20 9.09 -6.51
C ASN A 121 -14.40 9.19 -4.98
N GLY A 122 -13.39 8.85 -4.18
CA GLY A 122 -13.45 8.97 -2.71
C GLY A 122 -13.40 10.42 -2.22
N PHE A 123 -12.71 11.31 -2.96
CA PHE A 123 -12.69 12.74 -2.67
C PHE A 123 -14.00 13.41 -3.12
N GLN A 124 -14.54 13.03 -4.28
CA GLN A 124 -15.77 13.60 -4.83
C GLN A 124 -17.02 13.22 -4.01
N GLN A 125 -17.13 11.98 -3.53
CA GLN A 125 -18.26 11.53 -2.69
C GLN A 125 -18.34 12.28 -1.35
N SER A 126 -17.18 12.73 -0.82
CA SER A 126 -17.11 13.50 0.43
C SER A 126 -17.61 14.94 0.28
N ASN A 127 -17.38 15.56 -0.89
CA ASN A 127 -17.87 16.91 -1.21
C ASN A 127 -19.38 16.94 -1.51
N ASP A 128 -19.90 15.91 -2.19
CA ASP A 128 -21.33 15.85 -2.55
C ASP A 128 -22.23 15.62 -1.31
N SER A 129 -21.71 14.91 -0.31
CA SER A 129 -22.41 14.65 0.95
C SER A 129 -22.52 15.90 1.84
N GLN A 130 -21.61 16.87 1.68
CA GLN A 130 -21.62 18.14 2.41
C GLN A 130 -22.46 19.22 1.70
N ALA A 131 -22.54 19.20 0.37
CA ALA A 131 -23.38 20.14 -0.40
C ALA A 131 -24.90 19.93 -0.18
N SER A 132 -25.33 18.69 0.10
CA SER A 132 -26.74 18.34 0.32
C SER A 132 -27.28 18.78 1.71
N GLN A 133 -26.41 19.07 2.68
CA GLN A 133 -26.81 19.52 4.02
C GLN A 133 -26.93 21.04 4.15
N ALA A 134 -26.45 21.81 3.15
CA ALA A 134 -26.50 23.27 3.16
C ALA A 134 -27.77 23.87 2.51
N SER A 135 -28.74 23.03 2.13
CA SER A 135 -29.97 23.43 1.42
C SER A 135 -31.26 23.02 2.13
N LYS A 136 -31.20 22.80 3.46
CA LYS A 136 -32.37 22.69 4.33
C LYS A 136 -32.36 23.74 5.43
#